data_AF-A0A9D6I536-F1
#
_entry.id   AF-A0A9D6I536-F1
#
_cell.length_a   1.000
_cell.length_b   1.000
_cell.length_c   1.000
_cell.angle_alpha   90.00
_cell.angle_beta   90.00
_cell.angle_gamma   90.00
#
_symmetry.space_group_name_H-M   'P 1'
#
loop_
_entity.id
_entity.type
_entity.pdbx_description
1 polymer ?
#
loop_
_entity_poly.entity_id
_entity_poly.type
_entity_poly.pdbx_seq_one_letter_code
_entity_poly.pdbx_strand_id
1 'polypeptide(L)' 'MFQDFMLKQMLKSSGAPEDQISAVIGMVKKNPTLFKQIAEEVQERVKDGKSQMEAVMEVMMSHKDELERIK' A
#
# COMPACT_ATOMS: atom_id res chain seq x y z
N MET A 1 15.11 1.65 1.96
CA MET A 1 15.68 0.88 3.09
C MET A 1 15.00 1.22 4.42
N PHE A 2 14.99 2.48 4.88
CA PHE A 2 14.31 2.84 6.15
C PHE A 2 12.76 2.86 6.03
N GLN A 3 12.25 3.37 4.91
CA GLN A 3 10.82 3.37 4.60
C GLN A 3 10.25 1.95 4.47
N ASP A 4 10.99 1.04 3.83
CA ASP A 4 10.62 -0.37 3.71
C ASP A 4 10.51 -1.04 5.08
N PHE A 5 11.39 -0.70 6.02
CA PHE A 5 11.39 -1.24 7.37
C PHE A 5 10.18 -0.73 8.19
N MET A 6 9.88 0.57 8.14
CA MET A 6 8.70 1.13 8.82
C MET A 6 7.38 0.58 8.25
N LEU A 7 7.28 0.50 6.92
CA LEU A 7 6.10 -0.05 6.25
C LEU A 7 5.92 -1.53 6.60
N LYS A 8 7.02 -2.29 6.64
CA LYS A 8 7.02 -3.70 7.03
C LYS A 8 6.62 -3.91 8.50
N GLN A 9 7.08 -3.04 9.40
CA GLN A 9 6.72 -3.09 10.82
C GLN A 9 5.24 -2.76 11.05
N MET A 10 4.70 -1.75 10.35
CA MET A 10 3.29 -1.35 10.44
C MET A 10 2.34 -2.41 9.86
N LEU A 11 2.71 -3.01 8.73
CA LEU A 11 1.92 -4.07 8.12
C LEU A 11 1.97 -5.36 8.96
N LYS A 12 3.13 -5.69 9.56
CA LYS A 12 3.23 -6.78 10.54
C LYS A 12 2.36 -6.54 11.77
N SER A 13 2.37 -5.32 12.33
CA SER A 13 1.53 -5.00 13.50
C SER A 13 0.04 -5.02 13.17
N SER A 14 -0.30 -4.84 11.89
CA SER A 14 -1.64 -4.94 11.34
C SER A 14 -2.10 -6.39 11.06
N GLY A 15 -1.22 -7.38 11.27
CA GLY A 15 -1.50 -8.79 11.01
C GLY A 15 -1.32 -9.22 9.55
N ALA A 16 -0.77 -8.35 8.70
CA ALA A 16 -0.49 -8.71 7.31
C ALA A 16 0.71 -9.69 7.24
N PRO A 17 0.57 -10.83 6.53
CA PRO A 17 1.66 -11.77 6.30
C PRO A 17 2.86 -11.08 5.62
N GLU A 18 4.08 -11.48 5.99
CA GLU A 18 5.31 -10.92 5.39
C GLU A 18 5.35 -11.02 3.86
N ASP A 19 4.68 -12.02 3.32
CA ASP A 19 4.58 -12.29 1.89
C ASP A 19 3.77 -11.19 1.17
N GLN A 20 2.72 -10.66 1.82
CA GLN A 20 1.94 -9.54 1.30
C GLN A 20 2.74 -8.24 1.32
N ILE A 21 3.52 -8.02 2.39
CA ILE A 21 4.39 -6.85 2.51
C ILE A 21 5.44 -6.85 1.40
N SER A 22 6.07 -8.00 1.19
CA SER A 22 7.10 -8.18 0.16
C SER A 22 6.51 -8.04 -1.24
N ALA A 23 5.28 -8.51 -1.45
CA ALA A 23 4.54 -8.34 -2.70
C ALA A 23 4.22 -6.86 -2.98
N VAL A 24 3.76 -6.10 -1.97
CA VAL A 24 3.51 -4.64 -2.09
C VAL A 24 4.80 -3.91 -2.49
N ILE A 25 5.92 -4.19 -1.81
CA ILE A 25 7.23 -3.58 -2.15
C ILE A 25 7.68 -3.95 -3.57
N GLY A 26 7.44 -5.19 -4.01
CA GLY A 26 7.74 -5.64 -5.38
C GLY A 26 6.88 -4.93 -6.43
N MET A 27 5.60 -4.71 -6.13
CA MET A 27 4.68 -3.98 -7.01
C MET A 27 5.05 -2.49 -7.12
N VAL A 28 5.49 -1.84 -6.04
CA VAL A 28 6.02 -0.46 -6.06
C VAL A 28 7.18 -0.32 -7.04
N LYS A 29 8.08 -1.31 -7.06
CA LYS A 29 9.22 -1.33 -7.98
C LYS A 29 8.81 -1.51 -9.44
N LYS A 30 7.74 -2.26 -9.72
CA LYS A 30 7.26 -2.49 -11.09
C LYS A 30 6.53 -1.28 -11.67
N ASN A 31 5.74 -0.57 -10.87
CA ASN A 31 5.00 0.61 -11.34
C ASN A 31 4.99 1.73 -10.28
N PRO A 32 6.06 2.55 -10.20
CA PRO A 32 6.18 3.60 -9.20
C PRO A 32 5.12 4.70 -9.35
N THR A 33 4.60 4.91 -10.57
CA THR A 33 3.56 5.92 -10.85
C THR A 33 2.25 5.56 -10.16
N LEU A 34 1.80 4.31 -10.32
CA LEU A 34 0.58 3.83 -9.65
C LEU A 34 0.72 3.93 -8.13
N PHE A 35 1.88 3.56 -7.58
CA PHE A 35 2.10 3.65 -6.14
C PHE A 35 2.16 5.07 -5.62
N LYS A 36 2.63 6.01 -6.43
CA LYS A 36 2.57 7.43 -6.08
C LYS A 36 1.12 7.91 -5.98
N GLN A 37 0.26 7.52 -6.92
CA GLN A 37 -1.18 7.81 -6.88
C GLN A 37 -1.84 7.16 -5.66
N ILE A 38 -1.57 5.87 -5.42
CA ILE A 38 -2.05 5.15 -4.23
C ILE A 38 -1.63 5.87 -2.93
N ALA A 39 -0.37 6.32 -2.84
CA ALA A 39 0.12 7.02 -1.66
C ALA A 39 -0.56 8.39 -1.45
N GLU A 40 -0.80 9.13 -2.54
CA GLU A 40 -1.54 10.40 -2.51
C GLU A 40 -3.00 10.19 -2.06
N GLU A 41 -3.70 9.19 -2.62
CA GLU A 41 -5.07 8.86 -2.23
C GLU A 41 -5.16 8.35 -0.79
N VAL A 42 -4.23 7.49 -0.36
CA VAL A 42 -4.18 7.02 1.03
C VAL A 42 -3.97 8.20 1.97
N GLN A 43 -3.09 9.14 1.64
CA GLN A 43 -2.89 10.35 2.45
C GLN A 43 -4.15 11.22 2.51
N GLU A 44 -4.88 11.38 1.41
CA GLU A 44 -6.16 12.08 1.42
C GLU A 44 -7.16 11.39 2.35
N ARG A 45 -7.32 10.07 2.26
CA ARG A 45 -8.28 9.33 3.10
C ARG A 45 -7.91 9.33 4.58
N VAL A 46 -6.61 9.32 4.89
CA VAL A 46 -6.13 9.47 6.27
C VAL A 46 -6.39 10.88 6.80
N LYS A 47 -6.19 11.92 5.96
CA LYS A 47 -6.54 13.31 6.31
C LYS A 47 -8.04 13.47 6.53
N ASP A 48 -8.85 12.70 5.81
CA ASP A 48 -10.31 12.64 5.96
C ASP A 48 -10.76 11.86 7.22
N GLY A 49 -9.81 11.40 8.04
CA GLY A 49 -10.06 10.78 9.33
C GLY A 49 -10.14 9.25 9.30
N LYS A 50 -9.92 8.60 8.14
CA LYS A 50 -9.87 7.13 8.06
C LYS A 50 -8.59 6.59 8.67
N SER A 51 -8.67 5.38 9.23
CA SER A 51 -7.46 4.70 9.70
C SER A 51 -6.53 4.39 8.53
N GLN A 52 -5.22 4.47 8.76
CA GLN A 52 -4.22 4.22 7.72
C GLN A 52 -4.38 2.84 7.07
N MET A 53 -4.85 1.84 7.82
CA MET A 53 -5.15 0.51 7.30
C MET A 53 -6.40 0.47 6.42
N GLU A 54 -7.51 1.13 6.82
CA GLU A 54 -8.70 1.22 5.96
C GLU A 54 -8.44 1.99 4.68
N ALA A 55 -7.74 3.13 4.76
CA ALA A 55 -7.38 3.93 3.60
C ALA A 55 -6.56 3.11 2.60
N VAL A 56 -5.56 2.36 3.07
CA VAL A 56 -4.75 1.47 2.23
C VAL A 56 -5.61 0.38 1.60
N MET A 57 -6.46 -0.30 2.38
CA MET A 57 -7.34 -1.34 1.83
C MET A 57 -8.28 -0.81 0.75
N GLU A 58 -8.89 0.34 0.99
CA GLU A 58 -9.87 0.92 0.08
C GLU A 58 -9.24 1.38 -1.24
N VAL A 59 -8.05 2.01 -1.16
CA VAL A 59 -7.31 2.44 -2.35
C VAL A 59 -6.73 1.23 -3.10
N MET A 60 -6.19 0.22 -2.39
CA MET A 60 -5.74 -1.02 -3.03
C MET A 60 -6.89 -1.80 -3.68
N MET A 61 -8.09 -1.80 -3.10
CA MET A 61 -9.27 -2.38 -3.75
C MET A 61 -9.68 -1.59 -4.99
N SER A 62 -9.60 -0.25 -4.93
CA SER A 62 -9.93 0.64 -6.05
C SER A 62 -8.96 0.46 -7.22
N HIS A 63 -7.67 0.25 -6.93
CA HIS A 63 -6.65 -0.03 -7.93
C HIS A 63 -6.37 -1.53 -8.12
N LYS A 64 -7.23 -2.42 -7.62
CA LYS A 64 -7.02 -3.87 -7.71
C LYS A 64 -6.81 -4.33 -9.16
N ASP A 65 -7.65 -3.84 -10.08
CA ASP A 65 -7.56 -4.19 -11.50
C ASP A 65 -6.24 -3.70 -12.12
N GLU A 66 -5.75 -2.55 -11.70
CA GLU A 66 -4.46 -2.02 -12.14
C GLU A 66 -3.31 -2.83 -11.57
N LEU A 67 -3.34 -3.15 -10.27
CA LEU A 67 -2.37 -4.01 -9.60
C LEU A 67 -2.33 -5.41 -10.20
N GLU A 68 -3.48 -5.97 -10.58
CA GLU A 68 -3.57 -7.28 -11.26
C GLU A 68 -2.95 -7.25 -12.67
N ARG A 69 -3.03 -6.13 -13.39
CA ARG A 69 -2.38 -5.97 -14.71
C ARG A 69 -0.86 -5.91 -14.65
N ILE A 70 -0.28 -5.59 -13.49
CA ILE A 70 1.18 -5.52 -13.27
C ILE A 70 1.75 -6.78 -12.62
N LYS A 71 0.88 -7.71 -12.20
CA LYS A 71 1.26 -8.93 -11.50
C LYS A 71 2.28 -9.74 -12.30
#